data_AF-A0A449GN82-F1
#
_entry.id   AF-A0A449GN82-F1
#
_cell.length_a   1.000
_cell.length_b   1.000
_cell.length_c   1.000
_cell.angle_alpha   90.00
_cell.angle_beta   90.00
_cell.angle_gamma   90.00
#
_symmetry.space_group_name_H-M   'P 1'
#
loop_
_entity.id
_entity.type
_entity.pdbx_description
1 polymer ?
#
loop_
_entity_poly.entity_id
_entity_poly.type
_entity_poly.pdbx_seq_one_letter_code
_entity_poly.pdbx_strand_id
1 'polypeptide(L)'
;MPGGAHDPGESLSRTAVRETREETGIDVRLTGLVGIFTDPTHVIHYTSNDEVRQEFTVIYRAEAVGGSPTASNESICVEWVPVERIRSLPMDPSQRKRIDWALTRDEPYIDSDAR
;
A
#
# COMPACT_ATOMS: atom_id res chain seq x y z
N MET A 1 -2.10 0.26 5.05
CA MET A 1 -1.22 1.17 4.26
C MET A 1 -2.14 1.81 3.24
N PRO A 2 -2.09 3.15 3.08
CA PRO A 2 -2.97 3.80 2.13
C PRO A 2 -2.60 3.48 0.68
N GLY A 3 -3.56 3.51 -0.22
CA GLY A 3 -3.34 3.35 -1.64
C GLY A 3 -4.59 2.89 -2.38
N GLY A 4 -4.69 3.31 -3.64
CA GLY A 4 -5.85 3.04 -4.48
C GLY A 4 -5.48 2.81 -5.94
N ALA A 5 -6.50 2.90 -6.79
CA ALA A 5 -6.36 2.64 -8.21
C ALA A 5 -5.58 3.76 -8.92
N HIS A 6 -4.80 3.37 -9.92
CA HIS A 6 -4.17 4.33 -10.84
C HIS A 6 -5.21 4.88 -11.82
N ASP A 7 -5.24 6.20 -11.98
CA ASP A 7 -6.10 6.86 -12.98
C ASP A 7 -5.37 7.01 -14.33
N PRO A 8 -6.07 6.82 -15.47
CA PRO A 8 -5.50 7.07 -16.79
C PRO A 8 -4.94 8.49 -16.92
N GLY A 9 -3.66 8.61 -17.27
CA GLY A 9 -3.00 9.90 -17.50
C GLY A 9 -2.18 10.44 -16.32
N GLU A 10 -2.23 9.80 -15.14
CA GLU A 10 -1.26 10.09 -14.05
C GLU A 10 -0.09 9.10 -14.04
N SER A 11 1.00 9.48 -13.36
CA SER A 11 2.09 8.55 -13.04
C SER A 11 1.78 7.80 -11.73
N LEU A 12 2.30 6.58 -11.57
CA LEU A 12 2.14 5.83 -10.31
C LEU A 12 2.63 6.60 -9.07
N SER A 13 3.69 7.39 -9.23
CA SER A 13 4.17 8.27 -8.17
C SER A 13 3.14 9.33 -7.77
N ARG A 14 2.41 9.89 -8.76
CA ARG A 14 1.35 10.86 -8.52
C ARG A 14 0.15 10.19 -7.84
N THR A 15 -0.24 9.00 -8.30
CA THR A 15 -1.26 8.16 -7.67
C THR A 15 -0.94 7.94 -6.20
N ALA A 16 0.26 7.46 -5.87
CA ALA A 16 0.64 7.18 -4.49
C ALA A 16 0.55 8.41 -3.57
N VAL A 17 0.96 9.59 -4.06
CA VAL A 17 0.86 10.85 -3.29
C VAL A 17 -0.61 11.29 -3.13
N ARG A 18 -1.41 11.21 -4.19
CA ARG A 18 -2.84 11.58 -4.18
C ARG A 18 -3.62 10.68 -3.23
N GLU A 19 -3.54 9.36 -3.42
CA GLU A 19 -4.25 8.36 -2.61
C GLU A 19 -3.87 8.45 -1.13
N THR A 20 -2.57 8.63 -0.82
CA THR A 20 -2.14 8.81 0.57
C THR A 20 -2.82 10.01 1.21
N ARG A 21 -2.90 11.14 0.50
CA ARG A 21 -3.57 12.33 1.01
C ARG A 21 -5.08 12.13 1.15
N GLU A 22 -5.73 11.51 0.16
CA GLU A 22 -7.18 11.29 0.14
C GLU A 22 -7.63 10.33 1.25
N GLU A 23 -6.89 9.27 1.52
CA GLU A 23 -7.25 8.26 2.52
C GLU A 23 -6.82 8.60 3.95
N THR A 24 -5.75 9.39 4.12
CA THR A 24 -5.12 9.61 5.43
C THR A 24 -5.02 11.06 5.88
N GLY A 25 -5.25 12.02 4.98
CA GLY A 25 -5.01 13.45 5.25
C GLY A 25 -3.54 13.83 5.42
N ILE A 26 -2.59 12.93 5.11
CA ILE A 26 -1.15 13.17 5.21
C ILE A 26 -0.58 13.56 3.85
N ASP A 27 0.19 14.65 3.82
CA ASP A 27 1.00 15.02 2.66
C ASP A 27 2.35 14.31 2.76
N VAL A 28 2.75 13.63 1.67
CA VAL A 28 3.98 12.84 1.63
C VAL A 28 4.90 13.22 0.48
N ARG A 29 6.20 13.05 0.69
CA ARG A 29 7.22 13.05 -0.36
C ARG A 29 7.78 11.64 -0.51
N LEU A 30 7.72 11.09 -1.72
CA LEU A 30 8.29 9.78 -2.01
C LEU A 30 9.82 9.83 -1.89
N THR A 31 10.40 8.81 -1.26
CA THR A 31 11.85 8.67 -1.03
C THR A 31 12.46 7.44 -1.69
N GLY A 32 11.63 6.50 -2.15
CA GLY A 32 12.12 5.32 -2.85
C GLY A 32 11.01 4.34 -3.17
N LEU A 33 11.41 3.19 -3.70
CA LEU A 33 10.54 2.06 -4.00
C LEU A 33 10.76 0.96 -2.96
N VAL A 34 9.69 0.46 -2.36
CA VAL A 34 9.72 -0.74 -1.51
C VAL A 34 9.67 -1.99 -2.38
N GLY A 35 8.87 -1.98 -3.46
CA GLY A 35 8.86 -3.08 -4.42
C GLY A 35 7.59 -3.16 -5.25
N ILE A 36 7.57 -4.16 -6.14
CA ILE A 36 6.46 -4.53 -7.00
C ILE A 36 5.94 -5.89 -6.54
N PHE A 37 4.66 -5.96 -6.22
CA PHE A 37 3.98 -7.13 -5.67
C PHE A 37 2.82 -7.51 -6.59
N THR A 38 3.01 -8.59 -7.34
CA THR A 38 2.19 -9.03 -8.47
C THR A 38 1.98 -10.55 -8.46
N ASP A 39 2.13 -11.19 -7.29
CA ASP A 39 1.94 -12.63 -7.09
C ASP A 39 0.67 -13.14 -7.80
N PRO A 40 0.80 -13.97 -8.85
CA PRO A 40 -0.34 -14.41 -9.64
C PRO A 40 -1.27 -15.36 -8.88
N THR A 41 -0.82 -15.91 -7.76
CA THR A 41 -1.65 -16.74 -6.88
C THR A 41 -2.49 -15.90 -5.93
N HIS A 42 -2.22 -14.59 -5.81
CA HIS A 42 -3.01 -13.67 -5.01
C HIS A 42 -4.15 -13.07 -5.84
N VAL A 43 -5.31 -13.70 -5.75
CA VAL A 43 -6.55 -13.25 -6.39
C VAL A 43 -7.61 -12.94 -5.34
N ILE A 44 -8.32 -11.83 -5.55
CA ILE A 44 -9.45 -11.40 -4.74
C ILE A 44 -10.73 -11.73 -5.51
N HIS A 45 -11.56 -12.57 -4.92
CA HIS A 45 -12.87 -12.90 -5.46
C HIS A 45 -13.94 -12.04 -4.78
N TYR A 46 -14.51 -11.12 -5.56
CA TYR A 46 -15.61 -10.28 -5.14
C TYR A 46 -16.92 -11.05 -5.29
N THR A 47 -17.38 -11.66 -4.21
CA THR A 47 -18.60 -12.48 -4.20
C THR A 47 -19.88 -11.69 -4.51
N SER A 48 -19.82 -10.36 -4.47
CA SER A 48 -20.93 -9.46 -4.82
C SER A 48 -21.28 -9.48 -6.31
N ASN A 49 -20.31 -9.75 -7.18
CA ASN A 49 -20.46 -9.69 -8.63
C ASN A 49 -19.70 -10.80 -9.39
N ASP A 50 -19.21 -11.80 -8.66
CA ASP A 50 -18.40 -12.92 -9.17
C ASP A 50 -17.12 -12.50 -9.90
N GLU A 51 -16.64 -11.28 -9.63
CA GLU A 51 -15.44 -10.74 -10.26
C GLU A 51 -14.19 -11.25 -9.55
N VAL A 52 -13.24 -11.77 -10.31
CA VAL A 52 -11.91 -12.14 -9.81
C VAL A 52 -10.92 -11.09 -10.25
N ARG A 53 -10.27 -10.42 -9.30
CA ARG A 53 -9.20 -9.47 -9.57
C ARG A 53 -7.87 -10.03 -9.09
N GLN A 54 -6.85 -9.88 -9.91
CA GLN A 54 -5.47 -10.05 -9.50
C GLN A 54 -4.89 -8.68 -9.17
N GLU A 55 -4.27 -8.53 -8.01
CA GLU A 55 -3.64 -7.27 -7.65
C GLU A 55 -2.33 -7.06 -8.42
N PHE A 56 -2.17 -5.86 -8.96
CA PHE A 56 -0.88 -5.32 -9.38
C PHE A 56 -0.55 -4.17 -8.43
N THR A 57 0.43 -4.35 -7.55
CA THR A 57 0.70 -3.38 -6.49
C THR A 57 2.14 -2.89 -6.54
N VAL A 58 2.32 -1.56 -6.58
CA VAL A 58 3.62 -0.91 -6.46
C VAL A 58 3.66 -0.12 -5.17
N ILE A 59 4.61 -0.44 -4.29
CA ILE A 59 4.72 0.19 -2.97
C ILE A 59 5.90 1.15 -2.94
N TYR A 60 5.63 2.40 -2.55
CA TYR A 60 6.64 3.43 -2.37
C TYR A 60 6.99 3.62 -0.90
N ARG A 61 8.24 3.98 -0.64
CA ARG A 61 8.66 4.55 0.64
C ARG A 61 8.45 6.05 0.57
N ALA A 62 7.94 6.64 1.65
CA ALA A 62 7.65 8.06 1.69
C ALA A 62 7.90 8.65 3.09
N GLU A 63 8.14 9.95 3.11
CA GLU A 63 8.24 10.76 4.33
C GLU A 63 7.03 11.68 4.42
N ALA A 64 6.42 11.76 5.60
CA ALA A 64 5.40 12.75 5.88
C ALA A 64 6.03 14.14 5.91
N VAL A 65 5.47 15.06 5.13
CA VAL A 65 5.94 16.46 5.03
C VAL A 65 4.89 17.46 5.49
N GLY A 66 3.67 17.00 5.78
CA GLY A 66 2.56 17.84 6.24
C GLY A 66 1.28 17.03 6.47
N GLY A 67 0.19 17.75 6.71
CA GLY A 67 -1.12 17.17 6.96
C GLY A 67 -1.32 16.69 8.40
N SER A 68 -2.44 16.01 8.64
CA SER A 68 -2.78 15.44 9.95
C SER A 68 -3.63 14.18 9.75
N PRO A 69 -3.40 13.11 10.54
CA PRO A 69 -4.13 11.85 10.40
C PRO A 69 -5.65 12.09 10.43
N THR A 70 -6.30 11.82 9.31
CA THR A 70 -7.72 12.07 9.08
C THR A 70 -8.29 10.90 8.31
N ALA A 71 -9.32 10.27 8.86
CA ALA A 71 -10.02 9.19 8.19
C ALA A 71 -10.84 9.72 7.00
N SER A 72 -10.99 8.88 5.97
CA SER A 72 -11.82 9.13 4.80
C SER A 72 -13.13 8.33 4.89
N ASN A 73 -13.94 8.35 3.83
CA ASN A 73 -15.11 7.46 3.74
C ASN A 73 -14.72 5.97 3.56
N GLU A 74 -13.44 5.70 3.28
CA GLU A 74 -12.90 4.36 3.01
C GLU A 74 -12.14 3.79 4.22
N SER A 75 -11.82 4.63 5.21
CA SER A 75 -11.09 4.23 6.41
C SER A 75 -11.85 4.59 7.68
N ILE A 76 -11.82 3.70 8.68
CA ILE A 76 -12.45 3.95 9.99
C ILE A 76 -11.52 4.72 10.95
N CYS A 77 -10.21 4.67 10.71
CA CYS A 77 -9.20 5.23 11.57
C CYS A 77 -7.88 5.39 10.79
N VAL A 78 -7.12 6.42 11.14
CA VAL A 78 -5.76 6.67 10.64
C VAL A 78 -4.91 7.02 11.86
N GLU A 79 -3.90 6.21 12.15
CA GLU A 79 -3.00 6.38 13.29
C GLU A 79 -1.53 6.16 12.91
N TRP A 80 -0.64 6.89 13.58
CA TRP A 80 0.78 6.57 13.57
C TRP A 80 1.03 5.41 14.53
N VAL A 81 1.56 4.30 14.02
CA VAL A 81 1.79 3.09 14.79
C VAL A 81 3.29 2.86 15.01
N PRO A 82 3.76 2.65 16.25
CA PRO A 82 5.13 2.22 16.52
C PRO A 82 5.43 0.89 15.80
N VAL A 83 6.64 0.76 15.25
CA VAL A 83 7.03 -0.41 14.44
C VAL A 83 6.84 -1.72 15.20
N GLU A 84 7.10 -1.72 16.51
CA GLU A 84 6.99 -2.88 17.39
C GLU A 84 5.54 -3.38 17.52
N ARG A 85 4.56 -2.47 17.38
CA ARG A 85 3.12 -2.79 17.48
C ARG A 85 2.56 -3.35 16.17
N ILE A 86 3.17 -3.04 15.02
CA ILE A 86 2.69 -3.48 13.69
C ILE A 86 2.46 -5.00 13.65
N ARG A 87 3.38 -5.79 14.22
CA ARG A 87 3.28 -7.26 14.21
C ARG A 87 2.00 -7.78 14.87
N SER A 88 1.48 -7.06 15.85
CA SER A 88 0.28 -7.44 16.61
C SER A 88 -1.04 -7.04 15.96
N LEU A 89 -1.02 -6.18 14.93
CA LEU A 89 -2.23 -5.71 14.28
C LEU A 89 -2.87 -6.81 13.41
N PRO A 90 -4.21 -6.91 13.38
CA PRO A 90 -4.91 -7.75 12.42
C PRO A 90 -4.71 -7.16 11.01
N MET A 91 -4.17 -7.96 10.10
CA MET A 91 -3.94 -7.56 8.71
C MET A 91 -3.90 -8.78 7.81
N ASP A 92 -4.28 -8.58 6.54
CA ASP A 92 -4.14 -9.58 5.49
C ASP A 92 -2.66 -10.00 5.32
N PRO A 93 -2.37 -11.29 5.04
CA PRO A 93 -1.00 -11.76 4.83
C PRO A 93 -0.23 -11.00 3.74
N SER A 94 -0.88 -10.56 2.67
CA SER A 94 -0.24 -9.80 1.58
C SER A 94 0.26 -8.44 2.07
N GLN A 95 -0.56 -7.73 2.86
CA GLN A 95 -0.22 -6.45 3.48
C GLN A 95 0.92 -6.61 4.49
N ARG A 96 0.89 -7.70 5.28
CA ARG A 96 1.97 -8.03 6.21
C ARG A 96 3.30 -8.22 5.49
N LYS A 97 3.31 -9.02 4.41
CA LYS A 97 4.51 -9.24 3.58
C LYS A 97 5.10 -7.92 3.07
N ARG A 98 4.26 -7.02 2.56
CA ARG A 98 4.67 -5.69 2.04
C ARG A 98 5.33 -4.83 3.14
N ILE A 99 4.70 -4.76 4.31
CA ILE A 99 5.22 -3.97 5.45
C ILE A 99 6.51 -4.59 6.01
N ASP A 100 6.55 -5.92 6.20
CA ASP A 100 7.74 -6.61 6.70
C ASP A 100 8.93 -6.40 5.76
N TRP A 101 8.73 -6.45 4.44
CA TRP A 101 9.78 -6.13 3.47
C TRP A 101 10.27 -4.68 3.64
N ALA A 102 9.34 -3.72 3.71
CA ALA A 102 9.67 -2.31 3.88
C ALA A 102 10.45 -2.00 5.18
N LEU A 103 10.30 -2.83 6.22
CA LEU A 103 10.97 -2.64 7.51
C LEU A 103 12.32 -3.37 7.61
N THR A 104 12.55 -4.40 6.80
CA THR A 104 13.70 -5.31 6.97
C THR A 104 14.67 -5.31 5.79
N ARG A 105 14.31 -4.70 4.67
CA ARG A 105 15.10 -4.65 3.44
C ARG A 105 15.19 -3.23 2.91
N ASP A 106 16.35 -2.91 2.34
CA ASP A 106 16.59 -1.65 1.63
C ASP A 106 16.39 -1.82 0.11
N GLU A 107 16.59 -3.02 -0.41
CA GLU A 107 16.39 -3.33 -1.82
C GLU A 107 14.89 -3.46 -2.17
N PRO A 108 14.46 -2.98 -3.35
CA PRO A 108 13.11 -3.21 -3.82
C PRO A 108 12.78 -4.69 -3.95
N TYR A 109 11.62 -5.09 -3.44
CA TYR A 109 11.07 -6.42 -3.70
C TYR A 109 10.69 -6.54 -5.18
N ILE A 110 11.08 -7.66 -5.77
CA ILE A 110 10.69 -8.08 -7.12
C ILE A 110 10.18 -9.51 -6.98
N ASP A 111 9.01 -9.79 -7.57
CA ASP A 111 8.46 -11.13 -7.54
C ASP A 111 9.42 -12.15 -8.17
N SER A 112 9.51 -13.31 -7.53
CA SER A 112 10.27 -14.43 -8.08
C SER A 112 9.59 -14.96 -9.34
N ASP A 113 10.37 -15.41 -10.33
CA ASP A 113 9.91 -16.08 -11.56
C ASP A 113 9.16 -17.41 -11.35
N ALA A 114 8.78 -17.74 -10.11
CA ALA A 114 8.10 -18.98 -9.77
C ALA A 114 6.67 -18.99 -10.32
N ARG A 115 6.49 -19.69 -11.43
CA ARG A 115 5.20 -20.20 -11.90
C ARG A 115 4.80 -21.45 -11.13
#